data_AF-A0A9N7N1B5-F1
#
_entry.id   AF-A0A9N7N1B5-F1
#
_cell.length_a   1.000
_cell.length_b   1.000
_cell.length_c   1.000
_cell.angle_alpha   90.00
_cell.angle_beta   90.00
_cell.angle_gamma   90.00
#
_symmetry.space_group_name_H-M   'P 1'
#
loop_
_entity.id
_entity.type
_entity.pdbx_description
1 polymer ?
#
loop_
_entity_poly.entity_id
_entity_poly.type
_entity_poly.pdbx_seq_one_letter_code
_entity_poly.pdbx_strand_id
1 'polypeptide(L)'
;AFDLIRQPKNISEYAKRNVCFHMFVDGVTEAFLKNSSELGSDKKVGLWRIIVVRNLPYLDPRRNGKIPKLLMHRLFPYARYSLWVDAKLELLVDPFQILERFLWRKNASFAISRHYKRFDVFEEAEANKAAGKYDNASIDFQVEFYKTEGLTPYSVAKLPITS
;
A
#
# COMPACT_ATOMS: atom_id res chain seq x y z
N ALA A 1 10.40 -11.19 13.03
CA ALA A 1 9.78 -12.27 12.24
C ALA A 1 9.28 -11.66 10.92
N PHE A 2 9.49 -12.35 9.79
CA PHE A 2 8.92 -11.94 8.50
C PHE A 2 7.43 -12.26 8.47
N ASP A 3 6.64 -11.42 7.81
CA ASP A 3 5.22 -11.70 7.59
C ASP A 3 5.05 -12.79 6.53
N LEU A 4 4.11 -13.70 6.74
CA LEU A 4 3.74 -14.70 5.74
C LEU A 4 3.07 -14.04 4.54
N ILE A 5 3.52 -14.36 3.32
CA ILE A 5 2.88 -13.87 2.10
C ILE A 5 1.50 -14.50 1.96
N ARG A 6 0.46 -13.66 1.99
CA ARG A 6 -0.93 -14.09 1.80
C ARG A 6 -1.27 -14.11 0.31
N GLN A 7 -1.83 -15.23 -0.15
CA GLN A 7 -2.26 -15.40 -1.53
C GLN A 7 -3.63 -14.75 -1.77
N PRO A 8 -3.85 -14.12 -2.93
CA PRO A 8 -5.20 -13.67 -3.29
C PRO A 8 -6.16 -14.87 -3.37
N LYS A 9 -7.34 -14.72 -2.78
CA LYS A 9 -8.42 -15.72 -2.80
C LYS A 9 -9.57 -15.25 -3.69
N ASN A 10 -10.34 -16.21 -4.19
CA ASN A 10 -11.55 -15.97 -4.97
C ASN A 10 -11.32 -15.09 -6.22
N ILE A 11 -10.16 -15.25 -6.87
CA ILE A 11 -9.82 -14.52 -8.09
C ILE A 11 -10.37 -15.28 -9.30
N SER A 12 -11.16 -14.59 -10.13
CA SER A 12 -11.73 -15.16 -11.35
C SER A 12 -10.65 -15.47 -12.40
N GLU A 13 -10.94 -16.41 -13.31
CA GLU A 13 -10.06 -16.69 -14.45
C GLU A 13 -9.87 -15.47 -15.36
N TYR A 14 -10.88 -14.60 -15.43
CA TYR A 14 -10.77 -13.34 -16.14
C TYR A 14 -9.73 -12.42 -15.47
N ALA A 15 -9.80 -12.24 -14.15
CA ALA A 15 -8.80 -11.45 -13.41
C ALA A 15 -7.40 -12.06 -13.46
N LYS A 16 -7.25 -13.39 -13.35
CA LYS A 16 -5.94 -14.05 -13.47
C LYS A 16 -5.26 -13.77 -14.83
N ARG A 17 -6.04 -13.60 -15.90
CA ARG A 17 -5.53 -13.29 -17.25
C ARG A 17 -5.24 -11.80 -17.47
N ASN A 18 -6.03 -10.91 -16.86
CA ASN A 18 -6.03 -9.48 -17.18
C ASN A 18 -5.41 -8.58 -16.09
N VAL A 19 -5.20 -9.10 -14.88
CA VAL A 19 -4.65 -8.34 -13.75
C VAL A 19 -3.20 -8.73 -13.51
N CYS A 20 -2.35 -7.73 -13.39
CA CYS A 20 -0.94 -7.87 -13.09
C CYS A 20 -0.69 -7.91 -11.57
N PHE A 21 -0.69 -9.09 -10.97
CA PHE A 21 -0.38 -9.28 -9.54
C PHE A 21 1.12 -9.16 -9.28
N HIS A 22 1.56 -8.04 -8.72
CA HIS A 22 2.96 -7.79 -8.38
C HIS A 22 3.15 -7.58 -6.88
N MET A 23 4.24 -8.14 -6.34
CA MET A 23 4.67 -7.90 -4.96
C MET A 23 6.10 -7.38 -4.96
N PHE A 24 6.29 -6.19 -4.38
CA PHE A 24 7.60 -5.56 -4.24
C PHE A 24 8.24 -5.99 -2.93
N VAL A 25 9.46 -6.52 -3.02
CA VAL A 25 10.24 -6.98 -1.86
C VAL A 25 11.65 -6.42 -1.91
N ASP A 26 12.30 -6.28 -0.76
CA ASP A 26 13.74 -5.99 -0.72
C ASP A 26 14.57 -7.27 -0.89
N GLY A 27 15.89 -7.12 -1.02
CA GLY A 27 16.80 -8.26 -1.21
C GLY A 27 16.82 -9.22 -0.01
N VAL A 28 16.61 -8.70 1.20
CA VAL A 28 16.57 -9.53 2.43
C VAL A 28 15.32 -10.43 2.41
N THR A 29 14.17 -9.87 2.07
CA THR A 29 12.91 -10.60 1.96
C THR A 29 12.96 -11.59 0.78
N GLU A 30 13.56 -11.23 -0.36
CA GLU A 30 13.77 -12.16 -1.47
C GLU A 30 14.58 -13.38 -1.03
N ALA A 31 15.69 -13.16 -0.31
CA ALA A 31 16.53 -14.25 0.19
C ALA A 31 15.77 -15.16 1.16
N PHE A 32 14.96 -14.58 2.04
CA PHE A 32 14.07 -15.34 2.93
C PHE A 32 13.10 -16.23 2.13
N LEU A 33 12.42 -15.70 1.12
CA LEU A 33 11.45 -16.44 0.30
C LEU A 33 12.08 -17.58 -0.52
N LYS A 34 13.33 -17.40 -0.97
CA LYS A 34 14.10 -18.47 -1.62
C LYS A 34 14.42 -19.59 -0.63
N ASN A 35 14.85 -19.21 0.58
CA ASN A 35 15.23 -20.18 1.60
C ASN A 35 14.03 -20.94 2.17
N SER A 36 12.84 -20.33 2.23
CA SER A 36 11.60 -21.00 2.64
C SER A 36 10.96 -21.84 1.52
N SER A 37 11.57 -21.91 0.32
CA SER A 37 11.00 -22.57 -0.87
C SER A 37 9.63 -22.04 -1.29
N GLU A 38 9.23 -20.86 -0.81
CA GLU A 38 7.97 -20.19 -1.20
C GLU A 38 8.10 -19.55 -2.58
N LEU A 39 9.31 -19.13 -2.96
CA LEU A 39 9.57 -18.55 -4.27
C LEU A 39 9.76 -19.65 -5.32
N GLY A 40 8.79 -19.78 -6.22
CA GLY A 40 8.87 -20.67 -7.38
C GLY A 40 10.01 -20.27 -8.33
N SER A 41 10.42 -21.22 -9.18
CA SER A 41 11.45 -21.00 -10.22
C SER A 41 11.04 -19.91 -11.22
N ASP A 42 9.74 -19.65 -11.37
CA ASP A 42 9.15 -18.60 -12.19
C ASP A 42 9.13 -17.21 -11.52
N LYS A 43 9.80 -17.07 -10.36
CA LYS A 43 9.82 -15.87 -9.51
C LYS A 43 8.43 -15.46 -9.03
N LYS A 44 7.54 -16.43 -8.82
CA LYS A 44 6.22 -16.18 -8.22
C LYS A 44 6.07 -16.86 -6.87
N VAL A 45 5.17 -16.27 -6.08
CA VAL A 45 4.57 -16.91 -4.92
C VAL A 45 3.07 -16.93 -5.21
N GLY A 46 2.56 -18.08 -5.64
CA GLY A 46 1.20 -18.23 -6.17
C GLY A 46 0.88 -17.24 -7.31
N LEU A 47 -0.07 -16.32 -7.11
CA LEU A 47 -0.41 -15.31 -8.12
C LEU A 47 0.57 -14.14 -8.15
N TRP A 48 1.29 -13.88 -7.05
CA TRP A 48 2.19 -12.74 -6.95
C TRP A 48 3.46 -12.96 -7.77
N ARG A 49 3.72 -12.09 -8.74
CA ARG A 49 5.04 -11.95 -9.35
C ARG A 49 5.93 -11.10 -8.45
N ILE A 50 7.04 -11.67 -7.99
CA ILE A 50 7.96 -10.99 -7.08
C ILE A 50 8.87 -10.04 -7.87
N ILE A 51 8.88 -8.77 -7.46
CA ILE A 51 9.80 -7.74 -7.96
C ILE A 51 10.74 -7.35 -6.83
N VAL A 52 12.03 -7.56 -7.03
CA VAL A 52 13.06 -7.20 -6.06
C VAL A 52 13.48 -5.76 -6.30
N VAL A 53 13.27 -4.90 -5.31
CA VAL A 53 13.71 -3.51 -5.36
C VAL A 53 15.15 -3.44 -4.83
N ARG A 54 16.04 -2.88 -5.64
CA ARG A 54 17.46 -2.68 -5.33
C ARG A 54 17.77 -1.20 -5.23
N ASN A 55 18.91 -0.85 -4.63
CA ASN A 55 19.38 0.53 -4.49
C ASN A 55 18.36 1.43 -3.80
N LEU A 56 17.82 0.94 -2.68
CA LEU A 56 16.82 1.65 -1.90
C LEU A 56 17.43 2.91 -1.24
N PRO A 57 16.78 4.08 -1.33
CA PRO A 57 17.38 5.35 -0.94
C PRO A 57 17.34 5.62 0.57
N TYR A 58 16.52 4.90 1.33
CA TYR A 58 16.38 5.10 2.77
C TYR A 58 16.96 3.92 3.56
N LEU A 59 17.55 4.20 4.71
CA LEU A 59 17.93 3.17 5.68
C LEU A 59 16.70 2.52 6.33
N ASP A 60 15.59 3.26 6.45
CA ASP A 60 14.33 2.75 7.03
C ASP A 60 13.52 1.95 5.98
N PRO A 61 13.32 0.63 6.17
CA PRO A 61 12.52 -0.20 5.27
C PRO A 61 11.06 0.28 5.12
N ARG A 62 10.49 0.91 6.16
CA ARG A 62 9.11 1.44 6.11
C ARG A 62 8.98 2.58 5.12
N ARG A 63 10.01 3.42 4.99
CA ARG A 63 10.05 4.52 3.99
C ARG A 63 10.23 3.96 2.59
N ASN A 64 11.12 2.98 2.43
CA ASN A 64 11.33 2.30 1.15
C ASN A 64 10.03 1.66 0.61
N GLY A 65 9.23 1.03 1.48
CA GLY A 65 7.93 0.46 1.09
C GLY A 65 6.91 1.50 0.59
N LYS A 66 7.08 2.79 0.89
CA LYS A 66 6.20 3.86 0.38
C LYS A 66 6.51 4.24 -1.05
N ILE A 67 7.73 4.01 -1.53
CA ILE A 67 8.17 4.40 -2.88
C ILE A 67 7.30 3.71 -3.96
N PRO A 68 7.24 2.37 -4.05
CA PRO A 68 6.41 1.72 -5.06
C PRO A 68 4.93 2.06 -4.85
N LYS A 69 4.47 2.17 -3.60
CA LYS A 69 3.09 2.55 -3.26
C LYS A 69 2.68 3.90 -3.85
N LEU A 70 3.54 4.92 -3.77
CA LEU A 70 3.24 6.27 -4.23
C LEU A 70 3.54 6.47 -5.73
N LEU A 71 4.50 5.71 -6.27
CA LEU A 71 4.97 5.86 -7.65
C LEU A 71 4.39 4.81 -8.61
N MET A 72 3.25 4.20 -8.26
CA MET A 72 2.61 3.18 -9.11
C MET A 72 2.40 3.65 -10.56
N HIS A 73 2.00 4.90 -10.73
CA HIS A 73 1.77 5.54 -12.04
C HIS A 73 3.04 5.64 -12.89
N ARG A 74 4.24 5.71 -12.28
CA ARG A 74 5.53 5.72 -13.00
C ARG A 74 6.00 4.30 -13.31
N LEU A 75 5.73 3.36 -12.41
CA LEU A 75 6.15 1.97 -12.55
C LEU A 75 5.31 1.21 -13.60
N PHE A 76 4.02 1.55 -13.71
CA PHE A 76 3.11 0.93 -14.68
C PHE A 76 2.33 2.03 -15.43
N PRO A 77 2.97 2.74 -16.37
CA PRO A 77 2.36 3.87 -17.07
C PRO A 77 1.15 3.47 -17.93
N TYR A 78 1.05 2.20 -18.30
CA TYR A 78 -0.06 1.66 -19.08
C TYR A 78 -1.19 1.06 -18.21
N ALA A 79 -1.05 1.06 -16.89
CA ALA A 79 -2.10 0.58 -16.00
C ALA A 79 -3.22 1.63 -15.91
N ARG A 80 -4.45 1.21 -16.20
CA ARG A 80 -5.64 2.09 -16.07
C ARG A 80 -6.08 2.27 -14.63
N TYR A 81 -5.91 1.23 -13.82
CA TYR A 81 -6.21 1.23 -12.39
C TYR A 81 -5.09 0.51 -11.64
N SER A 82 -4.88 0.89 -10.38
CA SER A 82 -3.99 0.18 -9.47
C SER A 82 -4.69 -0.06 -8.14
N LEU A 83 -4.42 -1.21 -7.53
CA LEU A 83 -4.89 -1.58 -6.21
C LEU A 83 -3.67 -1.94 -5.36
N TRP A 84 -3.42 -1.17 -4.31
CA TRP A 84 -2.34 -1.44 -3.38
C TRP A 84 -2.85 -2.24 -2.18
N VAL A 85 -2.25 -3.40 -1.93
CA VAL A 85 -2.51 -4.24 -0.76
C VAL A 85 -1.22 -4.33 0.05
N ASP A 86 -1.28 -4.02 1.34
CA ASP A 86 -0.12 -4.19 2.23
C ASP A 86 0.24 -5.67 2.35
N ALA A 87 1.53 -6.00 2.42
CA ALA A 87 2.00 -7.39 2.40
C ALA A 87 1.47 -8.24 3.57
N LYS A 88 1.04 -7.60 4.67
CA LYS A 88 0.42 -8.28 5.83
C LYS A 88 -1.05 -8.65 5.59
N LEU A 89 -1.68 -8.10 4.56
CA LEU A 89 -3.09 -8.28 4.25
C LEU A 89 -3.30 -9.32 3.16
N GLU A 90 -4.49 -9.91 3.14
CA GLU A 90 -4.92 -10.88 2.13
C GLU A 90 -5.99 -10.24 1.23
N LEU A 91 -5.85 -10.39 -0.10
CA LEU A 91 -6.89 -9.98 -1.05
C LEU A 91 -7.95 -11.08 -1.14
N LEU A 92 -9.11 -10.86 -0.53
CA LEU A 92 -10.14 -11.90 -0.36
C LEU A 92 -11.17 -11.99 -1.50
N VAL A 93 -11.24 -10.95 -2.34
CA VAL A 93 -12.24 -10.83 -3.40
C VAL A 93 -11.56 -10.40 -4.70
N ASP A 94 -12.24 -10.66 -5.82
CA ASP A 94 -11.75 -10.28 -7.14
C ASP A 94 -11.52 -8.76 -7.23
N PRO A 95 -10.35 -8.30 -7.72
CA PRO A 95 -10.02 -6.88 -7.79
C PRO A 95 -11.01 -6.08 -8.63
N PHE A 96 -11.66 -6.67 -9.63
CA PHE A 96 -12.69 -5.97 -10.40
C PHE A 96 -13.91 -5.61 -9.56
N GLN A 97 -14.29 -6.43 -8.57
CA GLN A 97 -15.38 -6.11 -7.65
C GLN A 97 -15.03 -4.92 -6.75
N ILE A 98 -13.76 -4.79 -6.36
CA ILE A 98 -13.28 -3.65 -5.57
C ILE A 98 -13.33 -2.38 -6.43
N LEU A 99 -12.82 -2.43 -7.67
CA LEU A 99 -12.85 -1.29 -8.59
C LEU A 99 -14.29 -0.87 -8.90
N GLU A 100 -15.17 -1.84 -9.18
CA GLU A 100 -16.57 -1.58 -9.46
C GLU A 100 -17.26 -0.88 -8.28
N ARG A 101 -17.13 -1.45 -7.07
CA ARG A 101 -17.82 -0.96 -5.88
C ARG A 101 -17.35 0.43 -5.44
N PHE A 102 -16.04 0.65 -5.42
CA PHE A 102 -15.47 1.84 -4.78
C PHE A 102 -15.11 2.94 -5.78
N LEU A 103 -14.88 2.63 -7.05
CA LEU A 103 -14.54 3.61 -8.07
C LEU A 103 -15.66 3.79 -9.09
N TRP A 104 -16.00 2.75 -9.86
CA TRP A 104 -16.87 2.91 -11.03
C TRP A 104 -18.30 3.31 -10.67
N ARG A 105 -18.94 2.61 -9.71
CA ARG A 105 -20.30 2.93 -9.26
C ARG A 105 -20.40 4.29 -8.55
N LYS A 106 -19.29 4.80 -8.03
CA LYS A 106 -19.23 6.09 -7.34
C LYS A 106 -18.70 7.22 -8.23
N ASN A 107 -18.32 6.90 -9.48
CA ASN A 107 -17.62 7.81 -10.39
C ASN A 107 -16.42 8.50 -9.72
N ALA A 108 -15.62 7.74 -8.95
CA ALA A 108 -14.48 8.23 -8.19
C ALA A 108 -13.15 7.82 -8.83
N SER A 109 -12.13 8.67 -8.71
CA SER A 109 -10.77 8.40 -9.22
C SER A 109 -9.87 7.71 -8.20
N PHE A 110 -10.21 7.78 -6.91
CA PHE A 110 -9.40 7.25 -5.81
C PHE A 110 -10.27 6.80 -4.65
N ALA A 111 -9.85 5.72 -3.99
CA ALA A 111 -10.47 5.23 -2.77
C ALA A 111 -9.38 4.75 -1.79
N ILE A 112 -9.59 4.99 -0.51
CA ILE A 112 -8.73 4.53 0.57
C ILE A 112 -9.59 4.09 1.76
N SER A 113 -9.17 3.05 2.46
CA SER A 113 -9.85 2.60 3.67
C SER A 113 -9.79 3.67 4.76
N ARG A 114 -10.95 3.93 5.38
CA ARG A 114 -11.04 4.77 6.58
C ARG A 114 -10.17 4.16 7.69
N HIS A 115 -9.32 4.97 8.31
CA HIS A 115 -8.53 4.50 9.44
C HIS A 115 -9.47 4.20 10.63
N TYR A 116 -9.23 3.09 11.31
CA TYR A 116 -10.18 2.49 12.26
C TYR A 116 -10.21 3.19 13.63
N LYS A 117 -9.23 4.07 13.94
CA LYS A 117 -9.10 4.75 15.24
C LYS A 117 -8.98 6.27 15.17
N ARG A 118 -8.47 6.81 14.07
CA ARG A 118 -8.01 8.21 13.98
C ARG A 118 -8.55 8.81 12.72
N PHE A 119 -8.95 10.07 12.80
CA PHE A 119 -9.61 10.78 11.70
C PHE A 119 -8.78 11.94 11.15
N ASP A 120 -7.73 12.30 11.87
CA ASP A 120 -6.92 13.46 11.55
C ASP A 120 -5.44 13.09 11.42
N VAL A 121 -4.75 13.79 10.52
CA VAL A 121 -3.29 13.66 10.37
C VAL A 121 -2.57 14.14 11.63
N PHE A 122 -3.13 15.12 12.34
CA PHE A 122 -2.53 15.65 13.56
C PHE A 122 -2.58 14.62 14.69
N GLU A 123 -3.71 13.92 14.84
CA GLU A 123 -3.82 12.77 15.76
C GLU A 123 -2.88 11.62 15.36
N GLU A 124 -2.78 11.34 14.06
CA GLU A 124 -1.86 10.32 13.54
C GLU A 124 -0.39 10.68 13.80
N ALA A 125 -0.03 11.97 13.73
CA ALA A 125 1.32 12.46 14.03
C ALA A 125 1.68 12.23 15.50
N GLU A 126 0.83 12.63 16.45
CA GLU A 126 1.05 12.39 17.87
C GLU A 126 1.14 10.89 18.18
N ALA A 127 0.27 10.07 17.57
CA ALA A 127 0.32 8.63 17.73
C ALA A 127 1.61 8.02 17.17
N ASN A 128 2.15 8.55 16.07
CA ASN A 128 3.40 8.07 15.48
C ASN A 128 4.63 8.49 16.31
N LYS A 129 4.61 9.68 16.92
CA LYS A 129 5.61 10.12 17.90
C LYS A 129 5.60 9.22 19.14
N ALA A 130 4.43 9.01 19.74
CA ALA A 130 4.27 8.15 20.92
C ALA A 130 4.71 6.69 20.66
N ALA A 131 4.46 6.19 19.44
CA ALA A 131 4.88 4.85 19.03
C ALA A 131 6.35 4.75 18.57
N GLY A 132 7.09 5.88 18.56
CA GLY A 132 8.49 5.92 18.13
C GLY A 132 8.70 5.44 16.69
N LYS A 133 7.72 5.67 15.78
CA LYS A 133 7.82 5.16 14.40
C LYS A 133 8.87 5.91 13.57
N TYR A 134 9.04 7.19 13.86
CA TYR A 134 10.03 8.08 13.25
C TYR A 134 10.52 9.05 14.31
N ASP A 135 11.62 9.74 14.01
CA ASP A 135 12.10 10.85 14.82
C ASP A 135 11.03 11.96 14.94
N ASN A 136 10.83 12.45 16.17
CA ASN A 136 9.77 13.41 16.47
C ASN A 136 9.97 14.73 15.73
N ALA A 137 11.20 15.24 15.64
CA ALA A 137 11.48 16.50 14.94
C ALA A 137 11.15 16.38 13.44
N SER A 138 11.40 15.23 12.84
CA SER A 138 10.98 14.96 11.45
C SER A 138 9.46 14.97 11.27
N ILE A 139 8.71 14.42 12.24
CA ILE A 139 7.24 14.43 12.20
C ILE A 139 6.72 15.86 12.38
N ASP A 140 7.25 16.59 13.37
CA ASP A 140 6.82 17.95 13.68
C ASP A 140 7.08 18.89 12.48
N PHE A 141 8.27 18.81 11.87
CA PHE A 141 8.58 19.55 10.64
C PHE A 141 7.56 19.29 9.52
N GLN A 142 7.22 18.02 9.26
CA GLN A 142 6.28 17.65 8.20
C GLN A 142 4.85 18.12 8.50
N VAL A 143 4.43 18.06 9.77
CA VAL A 143 3.12 18.54 10.22
C VAL A 143 3.01 20.05 10.09
N GLU A 144 4.05 20.79 10.50
CA GLU A 144 4.09 22.24 10.34
C GLU A 144 4.06 22.62 8.85
N PHE A 145 4.81 21.92 8.00
CA PHE A 145 4.72 22.12 6.55
C PHE A 145 3.29 21.92 6.02
N TYR A 146 2.58 20.89 6.48
CA TYR A 146 1.19 20.71 6.07
C TYR A 146 0.29 21.86 6.51
N LYS A 147 0.47 22.37 7.74
CA LYS A 147 -0.29 23.53 8.23
C LYS A 147 -0.01 24.78 7.41
N THR A 148 1.25 25.03 7.05
CA THR A 148 1.62 26.19 6.22
C THR A 148 1.04 26.09 4.81
N GLU A 149 0.89 24.87 4.28
CA GLU A 149 0.19 24.59 3.01
C GLU A 149 -1.34 24.59 3.13
N GLY A 150 -1.89 24.97 4.30
CA GLY A 150 -3.33 25.14 4.51
C GLY A 150 -4.07 23.89 4.99
N LEU A 151 -3.37 22.84 5.39
CA LEU A 151 -4.02 21.67 5.99
C LEU A 151 -4.59 22.04 7.36
N THR A 152 -5.92 21.95 7.47
CA THR A 152 -6.66 22.21 8.71
C THR A 152 -7.15 20.91 9.35
N PRO A 153 -7.44 20.89 10.66
CA PRO A 153 -7.96 19.71 11.35
C PRO A 153 -9.19 19.10 10.68
N TYR A 154 -9.42 17.83 10.96
CA TYR A 154 -10.59 17.13 10.45
C TYR A 154 -11.89 17.79 10.95
N SER A 155 -12.90 17.84 10.08
CA SER A 155 -14.25 18.28 10.44
C SER A 155 -15.29 17.46 9.67
N VAL A 156 -16.53 17.45 10.14
CA VAL A 156 -17.64 16.74 9.46
C VAL A 156 -17.91 17.24 8.04
N ALA A 157 -17.48 18.47 7.71
CA ALA A 157 -17.55 19.00 6.35
C ALA A 157 -16.58 18.30 5.37
N LYS A 158 -15.60 17.55 5.89
CA LYS A 158 -14.60 16.77 5.12
C LYS A 158 -14.90 15.27 5.12
N LEU A 159 -16.17 14.87 5.30
CA LEU A 159 -16.55 13.46 5.23
C LEU A 159 -16.15 12.88 3.86
N PRO A 160 -15.41 11.75 3.81
CA PRO A 160 -15.18 11.07 2.54
C PRO A 160 -16.52 10.59 1.99
N ILE A 161 -16.63 10.45 0.67
CA ILE A 161 -17.77 9.76 0.05
C ILE A 161 -17.75 8.32 0.57
N THR A 162 -18.67 8.00 1.48
CA THR A 162 -18.81 6.66 2.05
C THR A 162 -19.61 5.79 1.08
N SER A 163 -19.10 4.61 0.75
CA SER A 163 -19.70 3.72 -0.25
C SER A 163 -20.77 2.81 0.31
#